data_AF-A0AAX1FAB4-F1
#
_entry.id   AF-A0AAX1FAB4-F1
#
_cell.length_a   1.000
_cell.length_b   1.000
_cell.length_c   1.000
_cell.angle_alpha   90.00
_cell.angle_beta   90.00
_cell.angle_gamma   90.00
#
_symmetry.space_group_name_H-M   'P 1'
#
loop_
_entity.id
_entity.type
_entity.pdbx_description
1 polymer ?
#
loop_
_entity_poly.entity_id
_entity_poly.type
_entity_poly.pdbx_seq_one_letter_code
_entity_poly.pdbx_strand_id
1 'polypeptide(L)'
;MMRKLLSILLLGLTLLLTGCGDKPGEQFVGKWQSSDNRFQYEIKRNENSQDAFIVKITESNPSHTASHTATVAGKLLDDTLIISGTFQFTIDPTTGEMVSPDMGRYKKAE
;
A
#
# COMPACT_ATOMS: atom_id res chain seq x y z
N MET A 1 -51.88 6.70 19.33
CA MET A 1 -50.67 6.02 19.88
C MET A 1 -49.61 5.91 18.77
N MET A 2 -48.36 5.97 19.18
CA MET A 2 -47.11 6.12 18.41
C MET A 2 -46.95 5.16 17.21
N ARG A 3 -46.53 5.68 16.06
CA ARG A 3 -45.18 5.61 15.43
C ARG A 3 -44.72 4.20 15.02
N LYS A 4 -44.33 4.10 13.74
CA LYS A 4 -43.05 3.61 13.18
C LYS A 4 -43.35 3.10 11.76
N LEU A 5 -43.50 4.02 10.81
CA LEU A 5 -42.47 4.34 9.82
C LEU A 5 -41.81 3.07 9.26
N LEU A 6 -42.30 2.66 8.09
CA LEU A 6 -41.60 1.79 7.16
C LEU A 6 -40.22 2.43 6.87
N SER A 7 -39.19 1.94 7.54
CA SER A 7 -37.80 2.31 7.29
C SER A 7 -36.99 1.04 7.16
N ILE A 8 -37.22 0.28 6.09
CA ILE A 8 -36.42 -0.93 5.77
C ILE A 8 -35.84 -0.85 4.35
N LEU A 9 -36.09 0.22 3.59
CA LEU A 9 -35.55 0.36 2.23
C LEU A 9 -34.49 1.48 2.12
N LEU A 10 -33.45 1.43 2.95
CA LEU A 10 -32.32 2.36 2.86
C LEU A 10 -30.95 1.73 3.21
N LEU A 11 -30.81 0.41 3.07
CA LEU A 11 -29.50 -0.26 3.21
C LEU A 11 -28.90 -0.72 1.87
N GLY A 12 -29.55 -0.43 0.75
CA GLY A 12 -29.07 -0.81 -0.60
C GLY A 12 -28.31 0.29 -1.34
N LEU A 13 -28.15 1.48 -0.76
CA LEU A 13 -27.62 2.66 -1.48
C LEU A 13 -26.48 3.37 -0.74
N THR A 14 -25.56 2.60 -0.14
CA THR A 14 -24.26 3.12 0.32
C THR A 14 -23.08 2.60 -0.50
N LEU A 15 -23.32 1.80 -1.55
CA LEU A 15 -22.29 1.32 -2.49
C LEU A 15 -21.84 2.37 -3.54
N LEU A 16 -22.21 3.64 -3.38
CA LEU A 16 -21.89 4.72 -4.33
C LEU A 16 -21.00 5.84 -3.73
N LEU A 17 -20.33 5.58 -2.60
CA LEU A 17 -19.50 6.57 -1.88
C LEU A 17 -18.02 6.16 -1.70
N THR A 18 -17.53 5.21 -2.49
CA THR A 18 -16.07 5.02 -2.68
C THR A 18 -15.70 5.69 -4.00
N GLY A 19 -15.62 7.00 -4.03
CA GLY A 19 -14.33 7.68 -4.00
C GLY A 19 -14.00 8.13 -5.42
N CYS A 20 -13.45 9.33 -5.60
CA CYS A 20 -12.73 9.67 -6.84
C CYS A 20 -11.83 8.48 -7.17
N GLY A 21 -12.02 7.83 -8.32
CA GLY A 21 -11.34 6.58 -8.64
C GLY A 21 -9.84 6.70 -8.41
N ASP A 22 -9.36 6.05 -7.35
CA ASP A 22 -7.94 6.06 -7.01
C ASP A 22 -7.17 5.51 -8.21
N LYS A 23 -6.04 6.15 -8.54
CA LYS A 23 -5.21 5.71 -9.65
C LYS A 23 -4.74 4.27 -9.37
N PRO A 24 -4.60 3.40 -10.40
CA PRO A 24 -4.05 2.07 -10.19
C PRO A 24 -2.77 2.10 -9.35
N GLY A 25 -2.72 1.23 -8.33
CA GLY A 25 -1.60 1.14 -7.40
C GLY A 25 -1.54 2.23 -6.31
N GLU A 26 -2.53 3.10 -6.17
CA GLU A 26 -2.53 4.12 -5.10
C GLU A 26 -2.45 3.51 -3.70
N GLN A 27 -3.00 2.31 -3.52
CA GLN A 27 -2.87 1.49 -2.31
C GLN A 27 -1.42 1.35 -1.81
N PHE A 28 -0.43 1.29 -2.72
CA PHE A 28 0.99 1.16 -2.39
C PHE A 28 1.63 2.48 -1.95
N VAL A 29 1.05 3.64 -2.27
CA VAL A 29 1.63 4.95 -1.93
C VAL A 29 1.62 5.13 -0.42
N GLY A 30 2.77 5.54 0.13
CA GLY A 30 2.97 5.75 1.55
C GLY A 30 4.26 5.15 2.08
N LYS A 31 4.35 5.05 3.41
CA LYS A 31 5.48 4.44 4.12
C LYS A 31 5.07 3.08 4.64
N TRP A 32 5.96 2.11 4.50
CA TRP A 32 5.76 0.72 4.90
C TRP A 32 6.94 0.26 5.73
N GLN A 33 6.66 -0.49 6.80
CA GLN A 33 7.65 -0.90 7.79
C GLN A 33 7.53 -2.39 8.07
N SER A 34 8.66 -3.11 8.01
CA SER A 34 8.73 -4.52 8.45
C SER A 34 8.53 -4.62 9.96
N SER A 35 8.00 -5.74 10.43
CA SER A 35 7.73 -5.94 11.87
C SER A 35 8.97 -5.88 12.76
N ASP A 36 10.13 -6.21 12.22
CA ASP A 36 11.43 -6.16 12.89
C ASP A 36 12.14 -4.81 12.72
N ASN A 37 11.50 -3.82 12.10
CA ASN A 37 12.04 -2.50 11.80
C ASN A 37 13.32 -2.48 10.95
N ARG A 38 13.67 -3.59 10.28
CA ARG A 38 14.89 -3.66 9.45
C ARG A 38 14.70 -3.08 8.08
N PHE A 39 13.49 -3.14 7.51
CA PHE A 39 13.20 -2.67 6.17
C PHE A 39 12.06 -1.65 6.19
N GLN A 40 12.32 -0.49 5.62
CA GLN A 40 11.32 0.54 5.38
C GLN A 40 11.25 0.87 3.90
N TYR A 41 10.04 0.97 3.36
CA TYR A 41 9.77 1.42 1.99
C TYR A 41 8.98 2.72 2.04
N GLU A 42 9.44 3.76 1.35
CA GLU A 42 8.64 4.95 1.06
C GLU A 42 8.36 4.97 -0.44
N ILE A 43 7.09 4.81 -0.80
CA ILE A 43 6.62 4.64 -2.18
C ILE A 43 5.84 5.89 -2.57
N LYS A 44 6.28 6.53 -3.66
CA LYS A 44 5.62 7.70 -4.25
C LYS A 44 5.31 7.44 -5.71
N ARG A 45 4.24 8.05 -6.20
CA ARG A 45 3.92 8.05 -7.62
C ARG A 45 4.95 8.88 -8.38
N ASN A 46 5.38 8.39 -9.54
CA ASN A 46 6.09 9.23 -10.49
C ASN A 46 5.05 10.08 -11.23
N GLU A 47 5.09 11.40 -11.08
CA GLU A 47 4.06 12.32 -11.61
C GLU A 47 3.89 12.23 -13.14
N ASN A 48 4.88 11.71 -13.84
CA ASN A 48 4.89 11.58 -15.29
C ASN A 48 4.31 10.26 -15.82
N SER A 49 3.88 9.32 -14.96
CA SER A 49 3.32 8.04 -15.40
C SER A 49 2.27 7.49 -14.40
N GLN A 50 1.28 6.78 -14.95
CA GLN A 50 0.21 6.16 -14.15
C GLN A 50 0.64 4.82 -13.51
N ASP A 51 1.68 4.18 -14.04
CA ASP A 51 2.15 2.86 -13.64
C ASP A 51 3.56 2.88 -13.00
N ALA A 52 4.23 4.03 -12.98
CA ALA A 52 5.57 4.18 -12.42
C ALA A 52 5.58 4.81 -11.03
N PHE A 53 6.52 4.32 -10.21
CA PHE A 53 6.72 4.71 -8.83
C PHE A 53 8.18 5.00 -8.57
N ILE A 54 8.44 5.89 -7.61
CA ILE A 54 9.75 6.11 -7.03
C ILE A 54 9.71 5.47 -5.64
N VAL A 55 10.61 4.54 -5.39
CA VAL A 55 10.68 3.77 -4.15
C VAL A 55 11.98 4.07 -3.44
N LYS A 56 11.90 4.61 -2.23
CA LYS A 56 13.04 4.74 -1.33
C LYS A 56 13.03 3.56 -0.36
N ILE A 57 14.11 2.81 -0.33
CA ILE A 57 14.30 1.62 0.51
C ILE A 57 15.35 1.99 1.56
N THR A 58 14.99 1.86 2.82
CA THR A 58 15.91 1.97 3.95
C THR A 58 16.09 0.59 4.57
N GLU A 59 17.31 0.10 4.60
CA GLU A 59 17.68 -1.13 5.31
C GLU A 59 18.54 -0.78 6.53
N SER A 60 18.15 -1.29 7.69
CA SER A 60 18.94 -1.22 8.92
C SER A 60 19.61 -2.56 9.21
N ASN A 61 20.84 -2.51 9.72
CA ASN A 61 21.51 -3.70 10.21
C ASN A 61 20.73 -4.32 11.41
N PRO A 62 20.95 -5.61 11.74
CA PRO A 62 20.20 -6.27 12.81
C PRO A 62 20.28 -5.58 14.19
N SER A 63 21.35 -4.82 14.46
CA SER A 63 21.53 -4.07 15.70
C SER A 63 20.90 -2.66 15.67
N HIS A 64 20.31 -2.24 14.56
CA HIS A 64 19.73 -0.91 14.34
C HIS A 64 20.69 0.27 14.62
N THR A 65 21.99 0.03 14.47
CA THR A 65 23.03 1.06 14.70
C THR A 65 23.51 1.72 13.41
N ALA A 66 23.24 1.10 12.26
CA ALA A 66 23.57 1.61 10.95
C ALA A 66 22.46 1.32 9.96
N SER A 67 22.27 2.22 9.00
CA SER A 67 21.32 2.05 7.91
C SER A 67 21.90 2.49 6.58
N HIS A 68 21.39 1.89 5.52
CA HIS A 68 21.65 2.25 4.14
C HIS A 68 20.34 2.62 3.46
N THR A 69 20.38 3.58 2.54
CA THR A 69 19.21 4.04 1.80
C THR A 69 19.49 4.05 0.31
N ALA A 70 18.60 3.45 -0.47
CA ALA A 70 18.63 3.51 -1.92
C ALA A 70 17.29 4.01 -2.46
N THR A 71 17.32 4.71 -3.60
CA THR A 71 16.11 5.09 -4.34
C THR A 71 16.13 4.35 -5.68
N VAL A 72 15.05 3.63 -5.96
CA VAL A 72 14.91 2.80 -7.16
C VAL A 72 13.55 3.02 -7.82
N ALA A 73 13.42 2.59 -9.07
CA ALA A 73 12.16 2.61 -9.79
C ALA A 73 11.27 1.44 -9.35
N GLY A 74 9.97 1.72 -9.27
CA GLY A 74 8.91 0.71 -9.18
C GLY A 74 7.97 0.81 -10.37
N LYS A 75 7.37 -0.32 -10.75
CA LYS A 75 6.35 -0.39 -11.81
C LYS A 75 5.19 -1.27 -11.36
N LEU A 76 3.97 -0.82 -11.62
CA LEU A 76 2.77 -1.64 -11.42
C LEU A 76 2.53 -2.54 -12.64
N LEU A 77 2.29 -3.82 -12.40
CA LEU A 77 1.86 -4.80 -13.39
C LEU A 77 0.80 -5.70 -12.75
N ASP A 78 -0.42 -5.69 -13.28
CA ASP A 78 -1.54 -6.54 -12.83
C ASP A 78 -1.68 -6.58 -11.29
N ASP A 79 -1.84 -5.40 -10.69
CA ASP A 79 -1.95 -5.17 -9.23
C ASP A 79 -0.72 -5.52 -8.38
N THR A 80 0.37 -5.93 -9.02
CA THR A 80 1.66 -6.21 -8.36
C THR A 80 2.63 -5.06 -8.57
N LEU A 81 3.18 -4.54 -7.48
CA LEU A 81 4.28 -3.58 -7.54
C LEU A 81 5.61 -4.33 -7.69
N ILE A 82 6.28 -4.10 -8.82
CA ILE A 82 7.61 -4.65 -9.13
C ILE A 82 8.66 -3.57 -8.89
N ILE A 83 9.52 -3.77 -7.90
CA ILE A 83 10.56 -2.82 -7.48
C ILE A 83 11.92 -3.32 -7.99
N SER A 84 12.66 -2.43 -8.65
CA SER A 84 13.96 -2.74 -9.26
C SER A 84 13.95 -3.98 -10.18
N GLY A 85 12.79 -4.30 -10.79
CA GLY A 85 12.61 -5.46 -11.66
C GLY A 85 12.67 -6.83 -10.96
N THR A 86 12.75 -6.88 -9.64
CA THR A 86 13.07 -8.10 -8.88
C THR A 86 12.09 -8.34 -7.74
N PHE A 87 11.88 -7.36 -6.88
CA PHE A 87 11.03 -7.52 -5.72
C PHE A 87 9.56 -7.30 -6.07
N GLN A 88 8.71 -8.24 -5.67
CA GLN A 88 7.28 -8.20 -5.95
C GLN A 88 6.51 -7.96 -4.67
N PHE A 89 5.54 -7.04 -4.74
CA PHE A 89 4.67 -6.71 -3.64
C PHE A 89 3.21 -6.66 -4.08
N THR A 90 2.34 -7.20 -3.25
CA THR A 90 0.88 -7.06 -3.33
C THR A 90 0.36 -6.44 -2.02
N ILE A 91 -0.91 -6.04 -2.00
CA ILE A 91 -1.60 -5.66 -0.75
C ILE A 91 -2.51 -6.81 -0.35
N ASP A 92 -2.39 -7.27 0.89
CA ASP A 92 -3.37 -8.18 1.48
C ASP A 92 -4.68 -7.41 1.72
N PRO A 93 -5.79 -7.75 1.03
CA PRO A 93 -7.04 -7.01 1.15
C PRO A 93 -7.70 -7.14 2.52
N THR A 94 -7.30 -8.13 3.32
CA THR A 94 -7.87 -8.37 4.66
C THR A 94 -7.24 -7.46 5.70
N THR A 95 -5.92 -7.25 5.61
CA THR A 95 -5.16 -6.51 6.61
C THR A 95 -4.71 -5.13 6.14
N GLY A 96 -4.71 -4.87 4.83
CA GLY A 96 -4.11 -3.70 4.22
C GLY A 96 -2.57 -3.69 4.29
N GLU A 97 -1.95 -4.80 4.70
CA GLU A 97 -0.49 -4.92 4.75
C GLU A 97 0.07 -5.15 3.34
N MET A 98 1.25 -4.57 3.08
CA MET A 98 2.01 -4.88 1.88
C MET A 98 2.75 -6.20 2.11
N VAL A 99 2.68 -7.11 1.14
CA VAL A 99 3.22 -8.47 1.26
C VAL A 99 4.16 -8.75 0.11
N SER A 100 5.33 -9.29 0.44
CA SER A 100 6.26 -9.90 -0.51
C SER A 100 6.38 -11.39 -0.19
N PRO A 101 6.27 -12.29 -1.19
CA PRO A 101 6.47 -13.72 -0.98
C PRO A 101 7.83 -14.06 -0.35
N ASP A 102 8.86 -13.31 -0.72
CA ASP A 102 10.26 -13.60 -0.35
C ASP A 102 10.73 -12.80 0.88
N MET A 103 10.14 -11.63 1.14
CA MET A 103 10.63 -10.70 2.16
C MET A 103 9.68 -10.47 3.34
N GLY A 104 8.45 -10.99 3.26
CA GLY A 104 7.49 -10.95 4.36
C GLY A 104 6.48 -9.81 4.25
N ARG A 105 5.97 -9.35 5.41
CA ARG A 105 4.84 -8.41 5.51
C ARG A 105 5.27 -7.08 6.09
N TYR A 106 4.61 -6.03 5.63
CA TYR A 106 4.91 -4.65 5.98
C TYR A 106 3.64 -3.91 6.36
N LYS A 107 3.69 -3.23 7.50
CA LYS A 107 2.60 -2.38 7.97
C LYS A 107 2.77 -0.98 7.46
N LYS A 108 1.66 -0.31 7.13
CA LYS A 108 1.69 1.10 6.75
C LYS A 108 2.07 1.92 7.98
N ALA A 109 3.09 2.75 7.87
CA ALA A 109 3.52 3.66 8.93
C ALA A 109 2.73 4.98 8.80
N GLU A 110 2.15 5.43 9.90
CA GLU A 110 1.42 6.70 10.02
C GLU A 110 2.33 7.92 9.86
#